data_AF-A0A356J143-F1
#
_entry.id   AF-A0A356J143-F1
#
_cell.length_a   1.000
_cell.length_b   1.000
_cell.length_c   1.000
_cell.angle_alpha   90.00
_cell.angle_beta   90.00
_cell.angle_gamma   90.00
#
_symmetry.space_group_name_H-M   'P 1'
#
loop_
_entity.id
_entity.type
_entity.pdbx_description
1 polymer ?
#
loop_
_entity_poly.entity_id
_entity_poly.type
_entity_poly.pdbx_seq_one_letter_code
_entity_poly.pdbx_strand_id
1 'polypeptide(L)'
;MNNRRFRSYIFYFILTAALACGTGYAGADQTPAEGQESTAKGGKVSPEALRRWQQLSPRQKQKLKGRLEQWKNLDPERKAEIKQKFQQYQQLSPEQKEKVRRNWKKMKNLPPERRREIVEKYKKWKQLPPEQKRRIREKFHRLKKLPPEQRQRLRERREKWQSLAPERKQELREKFRQKVNDRRNSR
;
A
#
# COMPACT_ATOMS: atom_id res chain seq x y z
N MET A 1 9.33 -7.78 -20.18
CA MET A 1 9.55 -8.01 -18.73
C MET A 1 9.42 -6.70 -17.94
N ASN A 2 8.58 -6.62 -16.89
CA ASN A 2 8.73 -5.63 -15.79
C ASN A 2 7.72 -5.84 -14.63
N ASN A 3 8.09 -6.72 -13.70
CA ASN A 3 7.30 -7.24 -12.58
C ASN A 3 7.18 -6.30 -11.35
N ARG A 4 6.78 -5.03 -11.50
CA ARG A 4 6.29 -4.21 -10.34
C ARG A 4 4.86 -4.57 -9.84
N ARG A 5 4.36 -5.81 -10.09
CA ARG A 5 2.91 -6.19 -9.95
C ARG A 5 2.42 -6.41 -8.51
N PHE A 6 3.28 -6.29 -7.49
CA PHE A 6 2.90 -6.69 -6.13
C PHE A 6 3.40 -5.78 -4.99
N ARG A 7 3.63 -4.49 -5.23
CA ARG A 7 4.00 -3.56 -4.14
C ARG A 7 2.84 -3.21 -3.19
N SER A 8 1.63 -3.72 -3.40
CA SER A 8 0.52 -3.54 -2.44
C SER A 8 0.12 -4.84 -1.74
N TYR A 9 0.30 -6.00 -2.39
CA TYR A 9 -0.01 -7.31 -1.79
C TYR A 9 1.16 -7.97 -1.07
N ILE A 10 2.41 -7.62 -1.38
CA ILE A 10 3.55 -8.18 -0.63
C ILE A 10 3.90 -7.35 0.60
N PHE A 11 3.49 -6.08 0.71
CA PHE A 11 3.46 -5.44 2.04
C PHE A 11 2.41 -6.09 2.96
N TYR A 12 1.34 -6.63 2.35
CA TYR A 12 0.36 -7.47 3.02
C TYR A 12 0.94 -8.78 3.56
N PHE A 13 1.95 -9.34 2.89
CA PHE A 13 2.62 -10.58 3.32
C PHE A 13 3.88 -10.33 4.15
N ILE A 14 4.63 -9.24 3.91
CA ILE A 14 5.80 -8.88 4.70
C ILE A 14 5.41 -8.50 6.11
N LEU A 15 4.29 -7.79 6.31
CA LEU A 15 3.86 -7.49 7.68
C LEU A 15 3.13 -8.68 8.32
N THR A 16 2.46 -9.57 7.58
CA THR A 16 1.86 -10.79 8.17
C THR A 16 2.89 -11.90 8.42
N ALA A 17 3.97 -11.96 7.63
CA ALA A 17 5.13 -12.83 7.84
C ALA A 17 6.12 -12.22 8.84
N ALA A 18 6.25 -10.89 8.94
CA ALA A 18 6.92 -10.26 10.08
C ALA A 18 6.09 -10.42 11.37
N LEU A 19 4.76 -10.50 11.28
CA LEU A 19 3.91 -11.00 12.37
C LEU A 19 4.04 -12.53 12.60
N ALA A 20 4.84 -13.24 11.80
CA ALA A 20 5.25 -14.62 12.05
C ALA A 20 6.68 -14.72 12.64
N CYS A 21 7.38 -13.59 12.75
CA CYS A 21 8.57 -13.41 13.60
C CYS A 21 8.35 -12.17 14.48
N GLY A 22 7.52 -12.33 15.51
CA GLY A 22 7.49 -11.41 16.65
C GLY A 22 7.03 -9.98 16.38
N THR A 23 5.72 -9.75 16.30
CA THR A 23 5.13 -8.58 16.96
C THR A 23 3.80 -9.03 17.55
N GLY A 24 3.77 -9.23 18.87
CA GLY A 24 2.54 -9.50 19.61
C GLY A 24 1.54 -8.35 19.44
N TYR A 25 0.26 -8.69 19.52
CA TYR A 25 -0.82 -7.73 19.71
C TYR A 25 -1.54 -8.16 20.98
N ALA A 26 -1.19 -7.55 22.11
CA ALA A 26 -1.98 -7.49 23.32
C ALA A 26 -1.34 -6.45 24.26
N GLY A 27 -2.16 -5.56 24.81
CA GLY A 27 -1.81 -4.78 26.00
C GLY A 27 -1.05 -3.48 25.76
N ALA A 28 -1.39 -2.49 26.58
CA ALA A 28 -0.93 -1.12 26.57
C ALA A 28 0.51 -0.95 27.08
N ASP A 29 1.08 0.20 26.72
CA ASP A 29 2.27 0.88 27.24
C ASP A 29 3.61 0.14 27.27
N GLN A 30 4.65 0.92 26.93
CA GLN A 30 6.07 0.55 26.90
C GLN A 30 6.49 -0.32 25.70
N THR A 31 6.75 0.35 24.58
CA THR A 31 7.76 -0.11 23.63
C THR A 31 9.13 0.36 24.12
N PRO A 32 10.05 -0.51 24.60
CA PRO A 32 11.45 -0.17 24.59
C PRO A 32 11.88 -0.14 23.12
N ALA A 33 12.30 1.03 22.68
CA ALA A 33 13.06 1.17 21.47
C ALA A 33 14.40 0.46 21.68
N GLU A 34 14.60 -0.71 21.08
CA GLU A 34 15.95 -1.25 20.90
C GLU A 34 15.95 -2.27 19.77
N GLY A 35 16.81 -2.01 18.79
CA GLY A 35 17.06 -2.92 17.70
C GLY A 35 17.80 -4.14 18.21
N GLN A 36 17.27 -5.33 17.93
CA GLN A 36 18.10 -6.53 17.86
C GLN A 36 17.74 -7.31 16.61
N GLU A 37 18.74 -7.36 15.74
CA GLU A 37 18.90 -8.27 14.63
C GLU A 37 18.56 -9.70 15.07
N SER A 38 17.59 -10.33 14.39
CA SER A 38 17.51 -11.79 14.42
C SER A 38 16.86 -12.28 13.14
N THR A 39 17.65 -12.33 12.07
CA THR A 39 17.56 -13.45 11.13
C THR A 39 18.97 -13.85 10.74
N ALA A 40 19.39 -14.96 11.33
CA ALA A 40 20.65 -15.65 11.17
C ALA A 40 21.18 -15.67 9.72
N LYS A 41 22.43 -15.26 9.55
CA LYS A 41 23.31 -15.89 8.56
C LYS A 41 23.53 -17.34 9.03
N GLY A 42 22.99 -18.30 8.28
CA GLY A 42 23.24 -19.73 8.46
C GLY A 42 22.32 -20.45 9.44
N GLY A 43 21.13 -20.86 8.98
CA GLY A 43 20.37 -22.07 9.37
C GLY A 43 20.11 -22.43 10.85
N LYS A 44 20.69 -21.76 11.84
CA LYS A 44 20.62 -22.10 13.25
C LYS A 44 19.56 -21.23 13.92
N VAL A 45 18.58 -21.88 14.54
CA VAL A 45 17.57 -21.22 15.37
C VAL A 45 18.28 -20.62 16.59
N SER A 46 18.19 -19.30 16.77
CA SER A 46 18.76 -18.64 17.96
C SER A 46 18.09 -19.18 19.24
N PRO A 47 18.85 -19.40 20.34
CA PRO A 47 18.29 -19.77 21.65
C PRO A 47 17.16 -18.83 22.12
N GLU A 48 17.26 -17.55 21.76
CA GLU A 48 16.23 -16.55 22.04
C GLU A 48 14.92 -16.83 21.28
N ALA A 49 15.01 -17.25 20.01
CA ALA A 49 13.86 -17.61 19.20
C ALA A 49 13.16 -18.87 19.75
N LEU A 50 13.94 -19.82 20.29
CA LEU A 50 13.40 -21.02 20.93
C LEU A 50 12.65 -20.69 22.23
N ARG A 51 13.21 -19.81 23.07
CA ARG A 51 12.52 -19.31 24.28
C ARG A 51 11.21 -18.61 23.92
N ARG A 52 11.23 -17.71 22.93
CA ARG A 52 10.02 -17.05 22.42
C ARG A 52 8.98 -18.05 21.92
N TRP A 53 9.40 -19.09 21.18
CA TRP A 53 8.49 -20.14 20.71
C TRP A 53 7.85 -20.93 21.86
N GLN A 54 8.62 -21.28 22.89
CA GLN A 54 8.10 -21.99 24.06
C GLN A 54 7.01 -21.19 24.78
N GLN A 55 7.19 -19.87 24.90
CA GLN A 55 6.25 -18.93 25.52
C GLN A 55 4.96 -18.70 24.71
N LEU A 56 4.87 -19.14 23.46
CA LEU A 56 3.65 -18.98 22.67
C LEU A 56 2.54 -19.93 23.13
N SER A 57 1.31 -19.40 23.16
CA SER A 57 0.13 -20.21 23.43
C SER A 57 -0.13 -21.22 22.32
N PRO A 58 -0.86 -22.33 22.59
CA PRO A 58 -1.19 -23.33 21.57
C PRO A 58 -1.84 -22.72 20.33
N ARG A 59 -2.75 -21.76 20.52
CA ARG A 59 -3.42 -21.03 19.43
C ARG A 59 -2.45 -20.20 18.57
N GLN A 60 -1.46 -19.57 19.20
CA GLN A 60 -0.42 -18.81 18.48
C GLN A 60 0.48 -19.75 17.68
N LYS A 61 0.93 -20.86 18.28
CA LYS A 61 1.72 -21.91 17.61
C LYS A 61 0.98 -22.48 16.41
N GLN A 62 -0.31 -22.79 16.54
CA GLN A 62 -1.14 -23.29 15.43
C GLN A 62 -1.24 -22.28 14.28
N LYS A 63 -1.43 -21.00 14.59
CA LYS A 63 -1.47 -19.94 13.59
C LYS A 63 -0.13 -19.78 12.84
N LEU A 64 0.99 -19.91 13.55
CA LEU A 64 2.32 -19.87 12.94
C LEU A 64 2.55 -21.10 12.05
N LYS A 65 2.18 -22.29 12.53
CA LYS A 65 2.24 -23.53 11.73
C LYS A 65 1.44 -23.38 10.44
N GLY A 66 0.21 -22.88 10.50
CA GLY A 66 -0.61 -22.65 9.31
C GLY A 66 0.03 -21.69 8.30
N ARG A 67 0.67 -20.61 8.78
CA ARG A 67 1.41 -19.68 7.91
C ARG A 67 2.66 -20.31 7.31
N LEU A 68 3.35 -21.16 8.05
CA LEU A 68 4.53 -21.87 7.57
C LEU A 68 4.14 -22.84 6.45
N GLU A 69 3.06 -23.60 6.61
CA GLU A 69 2.56 -24.49 5.55
C GLU A 69 2.13 -23.71 4.31
N GLN A 70 1.43 -22.58 4.48
CA GLN A 70 1.15 -21.67 3.37
C GLN A 70 2.43 -21.21 2.67
N TRP A 71 3.46 -20.84 3.43
CA TRP A 71 4.75 -20.42 2.87
C TRP A 71 5.44 -21.55 2.10
N LYS A 72 5.46 -22.77 2.65
CA LYS A 72 6.03 -23.95 1.98
C LYS A 72 5.34 -24.25 0.65
N ASN A 73 4.02 -24.07 0.59
CA ASN A 73 3.21 -24.32 -0.60
C ASN A 73 3.23 -23.16 -1.62
N LEU A 74 3.93 -22.05 -1.34
CA LEU A 74 4.10 -20.99 -2.34
C LEU A 74 5.04 -21.42 -3.46
N ASP A 75 4.71 -20.97 -4.66
CA ASP A 75 5.57 -21.05 -5.83
C ASP A 75 6.97 -20.39 -5.57
N PRO A 76 8.07 -20.97 -6.08
CA PRO A 76 9.42 -20.46 -5.89
C PRO A 76 9.62 -19.00 -6.34
N GLU A 77 9.03 -18.56 -7.46
CA GLU A 77 9.13 -17.16 -7.88
C GLU A 77 8.46 -16.25 -6.85
N ARG A 78 7.32 -16.70 -6.32
CA ARG A 78 6.59 -15.95 -5.30
C ARG A 78 7.38 -15.84 -4.01
N LYS A 79 8.02 -16.93 -3.57
CA LYS A 79 8.92 -16.93 -2.40
C LYS A 79 10.07 -15.96 -2.59
N ALA A 80 10.72 -15.98 -3.76
CA ALA A 80 11.82 -15.08 -4.10
C ALA A 80 11.38 -13.61 -4.05
N GLU A 81 10.21 -13.29 -4.60
CA GLU A 81 9.67 -11.93 -4.59
C GLU A 81 9.40 -11.42 -3.16
N ILE A 82 8.87 -12.28 -2.30
CA ILE A 82 8.61 -11.94 -0.89
C ILE A 82 9.93 -11.73 -0.15
N LYS A 83 10.92 -12.61 -0.34
CA LYS A 83 12.25 -12.50 0.26
C LYS A 83 12.94 -11.20 -0.13
N GLN A 84 12.95 -10.86 -1.42
CA GLN A 84 13.57 -9.62 -1.92
C GLN A 84 12.94 -8.38 -1.29
N LYS A 85 11.61 -8.33 -1.20
CA LYS A 85 10.92 -7.19 -0.61
C LYS A 85 11.09 -7.12 0.91
N PHE A 86 11.24 -8.27 1.59
CA PHE A 86 11.59 -8.29 3.01
C PHE A 86 12.97 -7.69 3.25
N GLN A 87 13.96 -8.02 2.43
CA GLN A 87 15.30 -7.41 2.48
C GLN A 87 15.22 -5.88 2.26
N GLN A 88 14.44 -5.43 1.27
CA GLN A 88 14.20 -3.99 1.06
C GLN A 88 13.55 -3.32 2.29
N TYR A 89 12.61 -4.02 2.95
CA TYR A 89 11.98 -3.51 4.17
C TYR A 89 12.96 -3.43 5.34
N GLN A 90 13.86 -4.41 5.49
CA GLN A 90 14.88 -4.39 6.54
C GLN A 90 15.84 -3.19 6.40
N GLN A 91 16.15 -2.80 5.16
CA GLN A 91 16.99 -1.64 4.84
C GLN A 91 16.31 -0.27 5.03
N LEU A 92 14.99 -0.23 5.30
CA LEU A 92 14.29 1.03 5.56
C LEU A 92 14.72 1.65 6.90
N SER A 93 14.78 2.98 6.95
CA SER A 93 14.96 3.70 8.21
C SER A 93 13.79 3.46 9.19
N PRO A 94 13.98 3.71 10.50
CA PRO A 94 12.90 3.58 11.48
C PRO A 94 11.64 4.37 11.11
N GLU A 95 11.78 5.61 10.61
CA GLU A 95 10.67 6.48 10.22
C GLU A 95 9.91 5.92 9.01
N GLN A 96 10.65 5.34 8.06
CA GLN A 96 10.09 4.69 6.89
C GLN A 96 9.33 3.42 7.27
N LYS A 97 9.90 2.59 8.16
CA LYS A 97 9.23 1.42 8.72
C LYS A 97 7.95 1.81 9.44
N GLU A 98 7.99 2.89 10.22
CA GLU A 98 6.80 3.36 10.94
C GLU A 98 5.71 3.87 9.99
N LYS A 99 6.09 4.58 8.92
CA LYS A 99 5.15 4.95 7.86
C LYS A 99 4.49 3.73 7.21
N VAL A 100 5.25 2.66 6.98
CA VAL A 100 4.72 1.39 6.46
C VAL A 100 3.72 0.78 7.45
N ARG A 101 4.04 0.72 8.74
CA ARG A 101 3.14 0.22 9.79
C ARG A 101 1.84 1.02 9.89
N ARG A 102 1.92 2.36 9.85
CA ARG A 102 0.71 3.21 9.86
C ARG A 102 -0.17 2.99 8.64
N ASN A 103 0.42 2.91 7.45
CA ASN A 103 -0.33 2.65 6.22
C ASN A 103 -0.97 1.26 6.23
N TRP A 104 -0.27 0.28 6.79
CA TRP A 104 -0.81 -1.05 7.00
C TRP A 104 -2.03 -1.06 7.92
N LYS A 105 -1.95 -0.41 9.09
CA LYS A 105 -3.07 -0.31 10.04
C LYS A 105 -4.30 0.30 9.37
N LYS A 106 -4.11 1.38 8.60
CA LYS A 106 -5.19 2.00 7.81
C LYS A 106 -5.80 1.01 6.82
N MET A 107 -4.98 0.30 6.05
CA MET A 107 -5.44 -0.68 5.07
C MET A 107 -6.21 -1.84 5.72
N LYS A 108 -5.71 -2.37 6.86
CA LYS A 108 -6.36 -3.44 7.62
C LYS A 108 -7.73 -3.03 8.19
N ASN A 109 -7.97 -1.74 8.37
CA ASN A 109 -9.24 -1.21 8.88
C ASN A 109 -10.22 -0.84 7.75
N LEU A 110 -9.80 -0.87 6.48
CA LEU A 110 -10.70 -0.61 5.36
C LEU A 110 -11.67 -1.78 5.12
N PRO A 111 -12.89 -1.54 4.65
CA PRO A 111 -13.76 -2.59 4.14
C PRO A 111 -13.10 -3.40 3.01
N PRO A 112 -13.39 -4.71 2.89
CA PRO A 112 -12.75 -5.57 1.89
C PRO A 112 -12.94 -5.06 0.45
N GLU A 113 -14.09 -4.50 0.13
CA GLU A 113 -14.43 -3.91 -1.17
C GLU A 113 -13.50 -2.73 -1.48
N ARG A 114 -13.29 -1.86 -0.49
CA ARG A 114 -12.38 -0.71 -0.62
C ARG A 114 -10.93 -1.16 -0.81
N ARG A 115 -10.50 -2.22 -0.13
CA ARG A 115 -9.15 -2.79 -0.35
C ARG A 115 -8.99 -3.31 -1.77
N ARG A 116 -9.98 -4.05 -2.28
CA ARG A 116 -10.00 -4.54 -3.67
C ARG A 116 -9.94 -3.39 -4.66
N GLU A 117 -10.73 -2.34 -4.45
CA GLU A 117 -10.72 -1.15 -5.30
C GLU A 117 -9.34 -0.48 -5.37
N ILE A 118 -8.68 -0.29 -4.22
CA ILE A 118 -7.34 0.32 -4.16
C ILE A 118 -6.31 -0.54 -4.91
N VAL A 119 -6.38 -1.85 -4.71
CA VAL A 119 -5.51 -2.80 -5.40
C VAL A 119 -5.68 -2.70 -6.91
N GLU A 120 -6.92 -2.72 -7.41
CA GLU A 120 -7.17 -2.69 -8.85
C GLU A 120 -6.72 -1.37 -9.46
N LYS A 121 -6.98 -0.25 -8.79
CA LYS A 121 -6.44 1.07 -9.17
C LYS A 121 -4.92 1.06 -9.21
N TYR A 122 -4.26 0.45 -8.24
CA TYR A 122 -2.80 0.34 -8.20
C TYR A 122 -2.26 -0.53 -9.35
N LYS A 123 -2.91 -1.66 -9.65
CA LYS A 123 -2.55 -2.53 -10.80
C LYS A 123 -2.61 -1.74 -12.10
N LYS A 124 -3.70 -1.01 -12.35
CA LYS A 124 -3.87 -0.14 -13.52
C LYS A 124 -2.78 0.94 -13.56
N TRP A 125 -2.58 1.67 -12.46
CA TRP A 125 -1.53 2.70 -12.37
C TRP A 125 -0.15 2.14 -12.71
N LYS A 126 0.16 0.93 -12.23
CA LYS A 126 1.45 0.30 -12.44
C LYS A 126 1.67 -0.14 -13.89
N GLN A 127 0.61 -0.40 -14.65
CA GLN A 127 0.67 -0.69 -16.09
C GLN A 127 0.83 0.57 -16.94
N LEU A 128 0.57 1.77 -16.41
CA LEU A 128 0.71 3.01 -17.17
C LEU A 128 2.15 3.22 -17.70
N PRO A 129 2.32 3.79 -18.90
CA PRO A 129 3.61 4.23 -19.41
C PRO A 129 4.31 5.20 -18.45
N PRO A 130 5.66 5.23 -18.43
CA PRO A 130 6.43 6.13 -17.57
C PRO A 130 6.01 7.60 -17.72
N GLU A 131 5.74 8.03 -18.95
CA GLU A 131 5.31 9.40 -19.26
C GLU A 131 3.97 9.75 -18.60
N GLN A 132 3.00 8.86 -18.71
CA GLN A 132 1.70 9.06 -18.06
C GLN A 132 1.83 9.10 -16.54
N LYS A 133 2.67 8.24 -15.96
CA LYS A 133 2.97 8.28 -14.52
C LYS A 133 3.62 9.60 -14.11
N ARG A 134 4.52 10.16 -14.92
CA ARG A 134 5.16 11.46 -14.68
C ARG A 134 4.11 12.57 -14.67
N ARG A 135 3.29 12.67 -15.71
CA ARG A 135 2.19 13.66 -15.82
C ARG A 135 1.23 13.60 -14.64
N ILE A 136 0.85 12.39 -14.20
CA ILE A 136 -0.04 12.23 -13.03
C ILE A 136 0.65 12.72 -11.75
N ARG A 137 1.93 12.37 -11.54
CA ARG A 137 2.70 12.82 -10.37
C ARG A 137 2.85 14.34 -10.32
N GLU A 138 3.13 14.97 -11.45
CA GLU A 138 3.24 16.43 -11.55
C GLU A 138 1.92 17.13 -11.23
N LYS A 139 0.80 16.65 -11.79
CA LYS A 139 -0.54 17.16 -11.47
C LYS A 139 -0.84 17.03 -9.99
N PHE A 140 -0.52 15.88 -9.40
CA PHE A 140 -0.72 15.66 -7.97
C PHE A 140 0.16 16.57 -7.11
N HIS A 141 1.42 16.77 -7.50
CA HIS A 141 2.35 17.65 -6.79
C HIS A 141 1.89 19.11 -6.84
N ARG A 142 1.43 19.58 -8.01
CA ARG A 142 0.83 20.91 -8.16
C ARG A 142 -0.39 21.09 -7.28
N LEU A 143 -1.31 20.10 -7.28
CA LEU A 143 -2.50 20.12 -6.42
C LEU A 143 -2.14 20.19 -4.93
N LYS A 144 -1.09 19.47 -4.51
CA LYS A 144 -0.62 19.49 -3.13
C LYS A 144 -0.08 20.85 -2.68
N LYS A 145 0.55 21.59 -3.61
CA LYS A 145 1.13 22.92 -3.40
C LYS A 145 0.09 24.05 -3.40
N LEU A 146 -1.14 23.80 -3.84
CA LEU A 146 -2.17 24.82 -3.81
C LEU A 146 -2.53 25.22 -2.36
N PRO A 147 -2.83 26.51 -2.12
CA PRO A 147 -3.36 26.97 -0.84
C PRO A 147 -4.62 26.19 -0.42
N PRO A 148 -4.87 26.02 0.89
CA PRO A 148 -6.03 25.29 1.41
C PRO A 148 -7.35 25.73 0.77
N GLU A 149 -7.57 27.04 0.61
CA GLU A 149 -8.79 27.64 0.06
C GLU A 149 -8.97 27.25 -1.40
N GLN A 150 -7.90 27.26 -2.19
CA GLN A 150 -7.95 26.84 -3.59
C GLN A 150 -8.23 25.35 -3.72
N ARG A 151 -7.65 24.51 -2.85
CA ARG A 151 -7.96 23.07 -2.83
C ARG A 151 -9.41 22.83 -2.44
N GLN A 152 -9.95 23.61 -1.51
CA GLN A 152 -11.34 23.53 -1.08
C GLN A 152 -12.30 23.87 -2.23
N ARG A 153 -12.07 24.98 -2.93
CA ARG A 153 -12.84 25.34 -4.13
C ARG A 153 -12.82 24.25 -5.21
N LEU A 154 -11.67 23.57 -5.39
CA LEU A 154 -11.57 22.45 -6.33
C LEU A 154 -12.36 21.21 -5.87
N ARG A 155 -12.45 20.96 -4.55
CA ARG A 155 -13.26 19.88 -3.99
C ARG A 155 -14.75 20.17 -4.18
N GLU A 156 -15.19 21.36 -3.81
CA GLU A 156 -16.58 21.80 -3.97
C GLU A 156 -17.03 21.75 -5.43
N ARG A 157 -16.19 22.25 -6.35
CA ARG A 157 -16.46 22.15 -7.79
C ARG A 157 -16.60 20.70 -8.24
N ARG A 158 -15.74 19.81 -7.73
CA ARG A 158 -15.81 18.38 -8.03
C ARG A 158 -17.08 17.75 -7.46
N GLU A 159 -17.46 18.07 -6.23
CA GLU A 159 -18.66 17.55 -5.57
C GLU A 159 -19.92 18.01 -6.30
N LYS A 160 -20.03 19.32 -6.60
CA LYS A 160 -21.10 19.86 -7.44
C LYS A 160 -21.14 19.14 -8.80
N TRP A 161 -19.99 18.93 -9.43
CA TRP A 161 -19.96 18.18 -10.68
C TRP A 161 -20.45 16.73 -10.51
N GLN A 162 -20.12 16.05 -9.40
CA GLN A 162 -20.60 14.68 -9.16
C GLN A 162 -22.10 14.62 -8.90
N SER A 163 -22.69 15.62 -8.24
CA SER A 163 -24.13 15.67 -7.94
C SER A 163 -25.01 16.03 -9.14
N LEU A 164 -24.46 16.57 -10.23
CA LEU A 164 -25.24 16.85 -11.44
C LEU A 164 -25.82 15.57 -12.07
N ALA A 165 -27.04 15.69 -12.60
CA ALA A 165 -27.66 14.65 -13.42
C ALA A 165 -26.81 14.32 -14.67
N PRO A 166 -26.81 13.06 -15.15
CA PRO A 166 -26.03 12.64 -16.32
C PRO A 166 -26.26 13.53 -17.56
N GLU A 167 -27.50 13.93 -17.81
CA GLU A 167 -27.92 14.73 -18.97
C GLU A 167 -27.30 16.13 -18.89
N ARG A 168 -27.35 16.76 -17.70
CA ARG A 168 -26.70 18.06 -17.48
C ARG A 168 -25.17 17.97 -17.57
N LYS A 169 -24.57 16.86 -17.14
CA LYS A 169 -23.13 16.64 -17.35
C LYS A 169 -22.78 16.55 -18.83
N GLN A 170 -23.61 15.92 -19.65
CA GLN A 170 -23.39 15.80 -21.10
C GLN A 170 -23.50 17.16 -21.78
N GLU A 171 -24.58 17.90 -21.53
CA GLU A 171 -24.79 19.24 -22.09
C GLU A 171 -23.62 20.18 -21.78
N LEU A 172 -23.16 20.21 -20.51
CA LEU A 172 -22.02 21.05 -20.13
C LEU A 172 -20.72 20.65 -20.84
N ARG A 173 -20.53 19.35 -21.12
CA ARG A 173 -19.36 18.86 -21.89
C ARG A 173 -19.45 19.29 -23.35
N GLU A 174 -20.63 19.25 -23.95
CA GLU A 174 -20.86 19.66 -25.34
C GLU A 174 -20.67 21.16 -25.50
N LYS A 175 -21.26 21.97 -24.62
CA LYS A 175 -21.05 23.42 -24.57
C LYS A 175 -19.56 23.77 -24.44
N PHE A 176 -18.85 23.05 -23.57
CA PHE A 176 -17.41 23.26 -23.42
C PHE A 176 -16.64 22.87 -24.70
N ARG A 177 -17.02 21.76 -25.36
CA ARG A 177 -16.41 21.29 -26.60
C ARG A 177 -16.61 22.30 -27.74
N GLN A 178 -17.83 22.78 -27.93
CA GLN A 178 -18.17 23.81 -28.92
C GLN A 178 -17.32 25.06 -28.69
N LYS A 179 -17.32 25.60 -27.46
CA LYS A 179 -16.52 26.79 -27.11
C LYS A 179 -15.00 26.63 -27.32
N VAL A 180 -14.47 25.42 -27.25
CA VAL A 180 -13.06 25.14 -27.54
C VAL A 180 -12.82 25.08 -29.05
N ASN A 181 -13.74 24.49 -29.81
CA ASN A 181 -13.66 24.43 -31.27
C ASN A 181 -13.81 25.82 -31.89
N ASP A 182 -14.75 26.63 -31.43
CA ASP A 182 -14.96 28.00 -31.93
C ASP A 182 -13.69 28.83 -31.75
N ARG A 183 -13.08 28.77 -30.55
CA ARG A 183 -11.80 29.44 -30.27
C ARG A 183 -10.63 28.95 -31.10
N ARG A 184 -10.68 27.72 -31.61
CA ARG A 184 -9.66 27.18 -32.50
C ARG A 184 -9.88 27.62 -33.94
N ASN A 185 -11.12 27.72 -34.39
CA ASN A 185 -11.47 28.12 -35.76
C ASN A 185 -11.44 29.64 -35.97
N SER A 186 -11.49 30.44 -34.89
CA SER A 186 -11.33 31.91 -34.95
C SER A 186 -9.87 32.38 -34.83
N ARG A 187 -8.89 31.50 -35.06
CA ARG A 187 -7.45 31.81 -35.08
C ARG A 187 -6.87 31.36 -36.40
#